data_AF-A0A355QLC6-F1
#
_entry.id   AF-A0A355QLC6-F1
#
_cell.length_a   1.000
_cell.length_b   1.000
_cell.length_c   1.000
_cell.angle_alpha   90.00
_cell.angle_beta   90.00
_cell.angle_gamma   90.00
#
_symmetry.space_group_name_H-M   'P 1'
#
loop_
_entity.id
_entity.type
_entity.pdbx_description
1 polymer ?
#
loop_
_entity_poly.entity_id
_entity_poly.type
_entity_poly.pdbx_seq_one_letter_code
_entity_poly.pdbx_strand_id
1 'polypeptide(L)' 'YTTEHFQPMISSWTNFENWDEAGRVEAHERAEKLAHQILAAHEEPPMPEERRAELDEFVTHRVTEGGVPTEY' A
#
# COMPACT_ATOMS: atom_id res chain seq x y z
N TYR A 1 23.52 16.58 -7.54
CA TYR A 1 23.80 15.14 -7.53
C TYR A 1 22.74 14.27 -6.82
N THR A 2 22.13 14.65 -5.67
CA THR A 2 21.12 13.80 -4.98
C THR A 2 19.80 13.60 -5.75
N THR A 3 19.43 14.49 -6.67
CA THR A 3 18.14 14.47 -7.40
C THR A 3 18.22 13.84 -8.79
N GLU A 4 19.39 13.34 -9.21
CA GLU A 4 19.63 12.89 -10.59
C GLU A 4 19.44 11.37 -10.76
N HIS A 5 19.22 10.63 -9.66
CA HIS A 5 19.09 9.18 -9.67
C HIS A 5 17.86 8.71 -8.89
N PHE A 6 17.04 7.87 -9.55
CA PHE A 6 15.90 7.21 -8.92
C PHE A 6 16.38 6.04 -8.04
N GLN A 7 15.92 6.00 -6.80
CA GLN A 7 16.16 4.88 -5.89
C GLN A 7 14.95 3.94 -5.90
N PRO A 8 15.07 2.72 -6.46
CA PRO A 8 13.95 1.78 -6.48
C PRO A 8 13.66 1.23 -5.08
N MET A 9 12.39 1.07 -4.75
CA MET A 9 11.97 0.56 -3.43
C MET A 9 12.15 -0.97 -3.28
N ILE A 10 12.05 -1.73 -4.38
CA ILE A 10 12.03 -3.21 -4.36
C ILE A 10 13.27 -3.84 -4.99
N SER A 11 13.86 -3.20 -6.01
CA SER A 11 14.98 -3.79 -6.73
C SER A 11 16.23 -3.88 -5.85
N SER A 12 16.79 -5.08 -5.72
CA SER A 12 18.10 -5.28 -5.08
C SER A 12 19.17 -5.39 -6.17
N TRP A 13 20.23 -4.61 -6.03
CA TRP A 13 21.40 -4.65 -6.92
C TRP A 13 22.59 -5.36 -6.25
N THR A 14 22.32 -6.16 -5.22
CA THR A 14 23.31 -7.03 -4.58
C THR A 14 23.85 -8.03 -5.59
N ASN A 15 25.15 -8.31 -5.52
CA ASN A 15 25.74 -9.40 -6.29
C ASN A 15 25.16 -10.77 -5.86
N PHE A 16 25.44 -11.80 -6.65
CA PHE A 16 24.92 -13.14 -6.40
C PHE A 16 25.35 -13.71 -5.04
N GLU A 17 26.61 -13.55 -4.65
CA GLU A 17 27.15 -14.10 -3.39
C GLU A 17 26.46 -13.52 -2.16
N ASN A 18 26.30 -12.19 -2.12
CA ASN A 18 25.60 -11.51 -1.02
C ASN A 18 24.10 -11.83 -1.02
N TRP A 19 23.49 -11.98 -2.20
CA TRP A 19 22.08 -12.38 -2.29
C TRP A 19 21.87 -13.81 -1.77
N ASP A 20 22.80 -14.71 -2.08
CA ASP A 20 22.79 -16.09 -1.59
C ASP A 20 22.97 -16.16 -0.07
N GLU A 21 23.99 -15.48 0.47
CA GLU A 21 24.24 -15.42 1.91
C GLU A 21 23.08 -14.75 2.69
N ALA A 22 22.41 -13.77 2.08
CA ALA A 22 21.24 -13.10 2.66
C ALA A 22 19.95 -13.95 2.60
N GLY A 23 20.03 -15.21 2.18
CA GLY A 23 18.89 -16.13 2.18
C GLY A 23 18.06 -16.09 0.90
N ARG A 24 18.63 -15.61 -0.22
CA ARG A 24 18.01 -15.65 -1.55
C ARG A 24 16.67 -14.93 -1.64
N VAL A 25 16.51 -13.84 -0.88
CA VAL A 25 15.25 -13.11 -0.83
C VAL A 25 14.86 -12.58 -2.20
N GLU A 26 13.69 -12.96 -2.67
CA GLU A 26 13.14 -12.63 -3.97
C GLU A 26 12.41 -11.28 -3.96
N ALA A 27 12.14 -10.74 -5.15
CA ALA A 27 11.51 -9.43 -5.30
C ALA A 27 10.11 -9.36 -4.65
N HIS A 28 9.32 -10.43 -4.75
CA HIS A 28 7.97 -10.48 -4.18
C HIS A 28 8.00 -10.51 -2.65
N GLU A 29 8.95 -11.22 -2.04
CA GLU A 29 9.12 -11.27 -0.58
C GLU A 29 9.54 -9.90 -0.02
N ARG A 30 10.43 -9.19 -0.72
CA ARG A 30 10.77 -7.80 -0.36
C ARG A 30 9.57 -6.87 -0.49
N ALA A 31 8.74 -7.06 -1.51
CA ALA A 31 7.54 -6.27 -1.72
C ALA A 31 6.49 -6.51 -0.63
N GLU A 32 6.24 -7.76 -0.26
CA GLU A 32 5.33 -8.12 0.82
C GLU A 32 5.78 -7.50 2.16
N LYS A 33 7.06 -7.64 2.49
CA LYS A 33 7.62 -7.03 3.70
C LYS A 33 7.44 -5.52 3.71
N LEU A 34 7.73 -4.84 2.61
CA LEU A 34 7.56 -3.38 2.50
C LEU A 34 6.08 -2.98 2.61
N ALA A 35 5.17 -3.75 2.00
CA ALA A 35 3.73 -3.49 2.10
C ALA A 35 3.25 -3.53 3.55
N HIS A 36 3.63 -4.55 4.32
CA HIS A 36 3.30 -4.64 5.75
C HIS A 36 3.88 -3.47 6.56
N GLN A 37 5.09 -3.02 6.25
CA GLN A 37 5.70 -1.85 6.89
C GLN A 37 4.93 -0.56 6.59
N ILE A 38 4.53 -0.35 5.33
CA ILE A 38 3.76 0.82 4.91
C ILE A 38 2.38 0.82 5.58
N LEU A 39 1.70 -0.33 5.62
CA LEU A 39 0.40 -0.45 6.29
C LEU A 39 0.50 -0.21 7.79
N ALA A 40 1.53 -0.74 8.45
CA ALA A 40 1.76 -0.52 9.88
C ALA A 40 2.10 0.94 10.22
N ALA A 41 2.75 1.65 9.30
CA ALA A 41 3.09 3.07 9.43
C ALA A 41 2.03 4.02 8.88
N HIS A 42 0.91 3.50 8.35
CA HIS A 42 -0.12 4.32 7.75
C HIS A 42 -0.86 5.12 8.82
N GLU A 43 -0.87 6.44 8.67
CA GLU A 43 -1.72 7.35 9.42
C GLU A 43 -2.77 7.93 8.47
N GLU A 44 -4.05 7.76 8.82
CA GLU A 44 -5.14 8.31 8.02
C GLU A 44 -5.08 9.84 8.05
N PRO A 45 -5.07 10.54 6.90
CA PRO A 45 -5.12 11.98 6.87
C PRO A 45 -6.38 12.53 7.57
N PRO A 46 -6.29 13.66 8.28
CA PRO A 46 -7.45 14.22 8.98
C PRO A 46 -8.54 14.58 7.96
N MET A 47 -9.75 14.09 8.24
CA MET A 47 -10.95 14.37 7.46
C MET A 47 -12.04 14.93 8.38
N PRO A 48 -12.76 16.00 7.99
CA PRO A 48 -13.89 16.51 8.77
C PRO A 48 -14.96 15.43 8.96
N GLU A 49 -15.42 15.23 10.20
CA GLU A 49 -16.42 14.20 10.54
C GLU A 49 -17.72 14.36 9.74
N GLU A 50 -18.18 15.60 9.55
CA GLU A 50 -19.38 15.91 8.75
C GLU A 50 -19.26 15.39 7.31
N ARG A 51 -18.09 15.55 6.67
CA ARG A 51 -17.87 15.04 5.31
C ARG A 51 -17.80 13.53 5.25
N ARG A 52 -17.24 12.89 6.29
CA ARG A 52 -17.19 11.43 6.36
C ARG A 52 -18.61 10.86 6.49
N ALA A 53 -19.44 11.47 7.34
CA ALA A 53 -20.83 11.08 7.50
C ALA A 53 -21.67 11.26 6.22
N GLU A 54 -21.51 12.38 5.51
CA GLU A 54 -22.20 12.61 4.23
C GLU A 54 -21.84 11.55 3.17
N LEU A 55 -20.56 11.13 3.10
CA LEU A 55 -20.13 10.08 2.18
C LEU A 55 -20.71 8.72 2.57
N ASP A 56 -20.73 8.38 3.86
CA ASP A 56 -21.28 7.13 4.36
C ASP A 56 -22.79 7.03 4.07
N GLU A 57 -23.54 8.12 4.24
CA GLU A 57 -24.97 8.20 3.89
C GLU A 57 -25.18 7.99 2.38
N PHE A 58 -24.40 8.69 1.55
CA PHE A 58 -24.47 8.54 0.10
C PHE A 58 -24.19 7.11 -0.35
N VAL A 59 -23.13 6.48 0.17
CA VAL A 59 -22.77 5.09 -0.16
C VAL A 59 -23.88 4.13 0.29
N THR A 60 -24.39 4.29 1.51
CA THR A 60 -25.49 3.48 2.05
C THR A 60 -26.72 3.56 1.14
N HIS A 61 -27.13 4.77 0.77
CA HIS A 61 -28.25 4.99 -0.15
C HIS A 61 -28.03 4.25 -1.48
N ARG A 62 -26.86 4.39 -2.10
CA ARG A 62 -26.54 3.76 -3.40
C ARG A 62 -26.49 2.24 -3.34
N VAL A 63 -26.04 1.67 -2.22
CA VAL A 63 -26.09 0.22 -1.98
C VAL A 63 -27.55 -0.24 -1.86
N THR A 64 -28.39 0.48 -1.11
CA THR A 64 -29.81 0.11 -0.94
C THR A 64 -30.64 0.23 -2.22
N GLU A 65 -30.31 1.16 -3.12
CA GLU A 65 -30.98 1.35 -4.41
C GLU A 65 -30.70 0.22 -5.45
N GLY A 66 -29.94 -0.81 -5.07
CA GLY A 66 -29.63 -1.93 -5.97
C GLY A 66 -28.38 -1.70 -6.81
N GLY A 67 -27.42 -0.93 -6.31
CA GLY A 67 -26.05 -0.95 -6.81
C GLY A 67 -25.49 -2.37 -6.85
N VAL A 68 -24.55 -2.63 -7.75
CA VAL A 68 -23.88 -3.94 -7.91
C VAL A 68 -23.47 -4.44 -6.51
N PRO A 69 -23.81 -5.68 -6.12
CA PRO A 69 -23.47 -6.21 -4.80
C PRO A 69 -21.96 -6.15 -4.61
N THR A 70 -21.51 -5.31 -3.70
CA THR A 70 -20.13 -5.27 -3.26
C THR A 70 -20.01 -6.14 -2.02
N GLU A 71 -19.46 -7.35 -2.19
CA GLU A 71 -18.96 -8.15 -1.07
C GLU A 71 -17.66 -7.50 -0.58
N TYR A 72 -17.76 -6.77 0.54
CA TYR A 72 -16.62 -6.28 1.33
C TYR A 72 -16.49 -7.12 2.59
#